data_AF-A0A4P7WBA9-F1
#
_entry.id   AF-A0A4P7WBA9-F1
#
_cell.length_a   1.000
_cell.length_b   1.000
_cell.length_c   1.000
_cell.angle_alpha   90.00
_cell.angle_beta   90.00
_cell.angle_gamma   90.00
#
_symmetry.space_group_name_H-M   'P 1'
#
loop_
_entity.id
_entity.type
_entity.pdbx_description
1 polymer ?
#
loop_
_entity_poly.entity_id
_entity_poly.type
_entity_poly.pdbx_seq_one_letter_code
_entity_poly.pdbx_strand_id
1 'polypeptide(L)' 'MTKKVFIVPDPAHSTGEPVEKHLVKKAGGEVVLDAKTQKEAIELAKDAGFEPHVARERETKPNPNDPAHWRKV' A
#
# COMPACT_ATOMS: atom_id res chain seq x y z
N MET A 1 6.32 -12.30 -13.29
CA MET A 1 6.64 -11.54 -12.06
C MET A 1 5.37 -10.84 -11.60
N THR A 2 4.76 -11.30 -10.52
CA THR A 2 3.56 -10.68 -9.95
C THR A 2 3.93 -9.29 -9.45
N LYS A 3 3.31 -8.24 -10.01
CA LYS A 3 3.54 -6.86 -9.58
C LYS A 3 2.79 -6.64 -8.27
N LYS A 4 3.40 -7.05 -7.17
CA LYS A 4 2.83 -6.83 -5.83
C LYS A 4 2.91 -5.35 -5.49
N VAL A 5 1.84 -4.81 -4.93
CA VAL A 5 1.78 -3.43 -4.43
C VAL A 5 1.31 -3.41 -3.00
N PHE A 6 1.72 -2.39 -2.26
CA PHE A 6 1.32 -2.16 -0.89
C PHE A 6 0.49 -0.89 -0.79
N ILE A 7 -0.60 -0.96 -0.03
CA ILE A 7 -1.51 0.16 0.19
C ILE A 7 -1.24 0.75 1.56
N VAL A 8 -0.92 2.04 1.61
CA VAL A 8 -0.61 2.76 2.84
C VAL A 8 -1.43 4.04 2.96
N PRO A 9 -1.88 4.40 4.17
CA PRO A 9 -2.49 5.70 4.41
C PRO A 9 -1.46 6.82 4.28
N ASP A 10 -1.92 7.97 3.82
CA ASP A 10 -1.16 9.21 3.67
C ASP A 10 -2.03 10.40 4.14
N PRO A 11 -1.61 11.16 5.17
CA PRO A 11 -0.45 10.92 6.04
C PRO A 11 -0.52 9.56 6.77
N ALA A 12 0.63 9.03 7.17
CA ALA A 12 0.68 7.78 7.93
C ALA A 12 -0.02 7.94 9.30
N HIS A 13 -0.70 6.91 9.79
CA HIS A 13 -1.37 6.98 11.11
C HIS A 13 -0.43 7.37 12.26
N SER A 14 0.88 7.13 12.11
CA SER A 14 1.92 7.51 13.07
C SER A 14 2.14 9.01 13.20
N THR A 15 1.71 9.82 12.21
CA THR A 15 1.82 11.29 12.27
C THR A 15 0.80 11.92 13.21
N GLY A 16 -0.28 11.20 13.54
CA GLY A 16 -1.41 11.73 14.31
C GLY A 16 -2.33 12.65 13.50
N GLU A 17 -2.05 12.85 12.22
CA GLU A 17 -2.88 13.63 11.31
C GLU A 17 -4.01 12.77 10.71
N PRO A 18 -5.15 13.36 10.34
CA PRO A 18 -6.20 12.66 9.62
C PRO A 18 -5.68 12.08 8.30
N VAL A 19 -6.01 10.82 8.01
CA VAL A 19 -5.68 10.20 6.73
C VAL A 19 -6.48 10.88 5.62
N GLU A 20 -5.78 11.47 4.66
CA GLU A 20 -6.40 12.16 3.53
C GLU A 20 -6.64 11.21 2.36
N LYS A 21 -5.72 10.27 2.14
CA LYS A 21 -5.76 9.31 1.04
C LYS A 21 -4.96 8.05 1.33
N HIS A 22 -5.05 7.11 0.40
CA HIS A 22 -4.36 5.83 0.40
C HIS A 22 -3.50 5.74 -0.86
N LEU A 23 -2.20 5.55 -0.66
CA LEU A 23 -1.22 5.41 -1.73
C LEU A 23 -1.01 3.93 -2.04
N VAL A 24 -1.06 3.58 -3.32
CA VAL A 24 -0.64 2.28 -3.83
C VAL A 24 0.82 2.40 -4.26
N LYS A 25 1.70 1.65 -3.60
CA LYS A 25 3.14 1.71 -3.81
C LYS A 25 3.72 0.36 -4.23
N LYS A 26 4.75 0.38 -5.07
CA LYS A 26 5.58 -0.81 -5.37
C LYS A 26 6.67 -0.97 -4.32
N ALA A 27 7.24 -2.18 -4.23
CA ALA A 27 8.51 -2.38 -3.54
C ALA A 27 9.54 -1.36 -4.03
N GLY A 28 10.22 -0.66 -3.12
CA GLY A 28 11.09 0.48 -3.43
C GLY A 28 10.47 1.85 -3.14
N GLY A 29 9.16 1.91 -2.82
CA GLY A 29 8.49 3.15 -2.40
C GLY A 29 7.90 3.99 -3.54
N GLU A 30 8.00 3.54 -4.79
CA GLU A 30 7.38 4.19 -5.95
C GLU A 30 5.84 4.17 -5.80
N VAL A 31 5.21 5.34 -5.77
CA VAL A 31 3.75 5.48 -5.83
C VAL A 31 3.29 5.29 -7.26
N VAL A 32 2.33 4.38 -7.47
CA VAL A 32 1.76 4.11 -8.80
C VAL A 32 0.36 4.66 -8.96
N LEU A 33 -0.42 4.67 -7.88
CA LEU A 33 -1.82 5.11 -7.85
C LEU A 33 -2.12 5.69 -6.47
N ASP A 34 -3.13 6.54 -6.36
CA ASP A 34 -3.72 6.94 -5.09
C ASP A 34 -5.25 6.94 -5.15
N ALA A 35 -5.88 6.85 -3.99
CA ALA A 35 -7.33 6.85 -3.83
C ALA A 35 -7.72 7.44 -2.48
N LYS A 36 -8.93 7.95 -2.33
CA LYS A 36 -9.40 8.49 -1.04
C LYS A 36 -9.50 7.39 0.01
N THR A 37 -10.11 6.27 -0.36
CA THR A 37 -10.34 5.16 0.57
C THR A 37 -9.42 3.97 0.30
N GLN A 38 -9.18 3.18 1.34
CA GLN A 38 -8.43 1.92 1.21
C GLN A 38 -9.11 0.96 0.22
N LYS A 39 -10.44 0.91 0.23
CA LYS A 39 -11.22 0.05 -0.66
C LYS A 39 -11.00 0.43 -2.13
N GLU A 40 -11.12 1.72 -2.45
CA GLU A 40 -10.85 2.22 -3.81
C GLU A 40 -9.41 1.94 -4.23
N ALA A 41 -8.43 2.09 -3.33
CA ALA A 41 -7.03 1.76 -3.62
C ALA A 41 -6.83 0.27 -3.95
N ILE A 42 -7.55 -0.63 -3.27
CA ILE A 42 -7.53 -2.08 -3.54
C ILE A 42 -8.15 -2.37 -4.90
N GLU A 43 -9.29 -1.76 -5.20
CA GLU A 43 -10.00 -1.95 -6.47
C GLU A 43 -9.16 -1.43 -7.65
N LEU A 44 -8.66 -0.20 -7.57
CA LEU A 44 -7.76 0.38 -8.60
C LEU A 44 -6.51 -0.47 -8.82
N ALA A 45 -5.91 -1.00 -7.75
CA ALA A 45 -4.75 -1.88 -7.86
C ALA A 45 -5.09 -3.19 -8.60
N LYS A 46 -6.23 -3.82 -8.29
CA LYS A 46 -6.69 -5.04 -8.98
C LYS A 46 -7.00 -4.77 -10.44
N ASP A 47 -7.69 -3.68 -10.74
CA ASP A 47 -8.06 -3.29 -12.11
C ASP A 47 -6.82 -3.00 -12.98
N ALA A 48 -5.77 -2.42 -12.38
CA ALA A 48 -4.49 -2.21 -13.04
C ALA A 48 -3.60 -3.47 -13.11
N GLY A 49 -4.09 -4.63 -12.66
CA GLY A 49 -3.40 -5.92 -12.75
C GLY A 49 -2.32 -6.14 -11.68
N PHE A 50 -2.38 -5.42 -10.57
CA PHE A 50 -1.48 -5.60 -9.42
C PHE A 50 -2.08 -6.59 -8.40
N GLU A 51 -1.22 -7.16 -7.55
CA GLU A 51 -1.63 -7.95 -6.38
C GLU A 51 -1.54 -7.04 -5.14
N PRO A 52 -2.65 -6.43 -4.67
CA PRO A 52 -2.62 -5.52 -3.54
C PRO A 52 -2.37 -6.26 -2.23
N HIS A 53 -1.59 -5.62 -1.37
CA HIS A 53 -1.36 -6.03 0.01
C HIS A 53 -1.61 -4.82 0.91
N VAL A 54 -2.19 -5.03 2.10
CA VAL A 54 -2.34 -3.95 3.08
C VAL A 54 -1.23 -4.09 4.08
N ALA A 55 -0.30 -3.15 4.03
CA ALA A 55 0.80 -3.12 4.96
C ALA A 55 0.43 -2.18 6.11
N ARG A 56 0.19 -2.74 7.31
CA ARG A 56 0.33 -1.92 8.51
C ARG A 56 1.80 -1.53 8.60
N GLU A 57 2.11 -0.31 9.03
CA GLU A 57 3.48 0.24 9.09
C GLU A 57 4.47 -0.64 9.88
N ARG A 58 3.96 -1.49 10.78
CA ARG A 58 4.74 -2.50 11.51
C ARG A 58 5.13 -3.73 10.67
N GLU A 59 4.36 -4.06 9.65
CA GLU A 59 4.52 -5.23 8.77
C GLU A 59 5.47 -4.92 7.59
N THR A 60 5.86 -3.66 7.41
CA THR A 60 6.91 -3.23 6.47
C THR A 60 8.29 -3.14 7.13
N LYS A 61 8.42 -3.51 8.42
CA LYS A 61 9.70 -3.61 9.13
C LYS A 61 10.17 -5.07 9.21
N PRO A 62 11.48 -5.37 9.11
CA PRO A 62 12.59 -4.43 8.97
C PRO A 62 12.80 -3.93 7.53
N ASN A 63 12.23 -4.58 6.51
CA ASN A 63 12.46 -4.25 5.10
C ASN A 63 11.13 -3.95 4.36
N PRO A 64 10.83 -2.68 4.05
CA PRO A 64 9.60 -2.30 3.34
C PRO A 64 9.63 -2.73 1.87
N ASN A 65 10.79 -3.17 1.37
CA ASN A 65 10.98 -3.59 -0.01
C ASN A 65 10.84 -5.11 -0.21
N ASP A 66 10.46 -5.87 0.83
CA ASP A 66 10.24 -7.31 0.73
C ASP A 66 8.73 -7.65 0.70
N PRO A 67 8.16 -7.96 -0.48
CA PRO A 67 6.76 -8.33 -0.62
C PRO A 67 6.36 -9.69 -0.04
N ALA A 68 7.31 -10.49 0.46
CA ALA A 68 7.01 -11.76 1.10
C ALA A 68 6.41 -11.57 2.50
N HIS A 69 6.72 -10.45 3.15
CA HIS A 69 6.26 -10.13 4.50
C HIS A 69 4.95 -9.32 4.54
N TRP A 70 4.43 -8.91 3.38
CA TRP A 70 3.22 -8.10 3.33
C TRP A 70 1.97 -8.96 3.56
N ARG A 71 1.00 -8.41 4.30
CA ARG A 71 -0.28 -9.09 4.54
C ARG A 71 -1.18 -8.99 3.32
N LYS A 72 -1.60 -10.15 2.81
CA LYS A 72 -2.60 -10.25 1.75
C LYS A 72 -3.96 -9.70 2.21
N VAL A 73 -4.65 -9.03 1.31
CA VAL A 73 -6.03 -8.54 1.49
C VAL A 73 -7.01 -9.30 0.62
#